data_AF-A0AAV5FLL6-F1
#
_entry.id   AF-A0AAV5FLL6-F1
#
_cell.length_a   1.000
_cell.length_b   1.000
_cell.length_c   1.000
_cell.angle_alpha   90.00
_cell.angle_beta   90.00
_cell.angle_gamma   90.00
#
_symmetry.space_group_name_H-M   'P 1'
#
loop_
_entity.id
_entity.type
_entity.pdbx_description
1 polymer ?
#
loop_
_entity_poly.entity_id
_entity_poly.type
_entity_poly.pdbx_seq_one_letter_code
_entity_poly.pdbx_strand_id
1 'polypeptide(L)'
;MVSCSNQLSCPIVLMGYCNIHRIYRRKAILSVVLAATSAGHRHCHHHLLGARRGKARAVAVQATGTMRFFAWDALRKNGSLFNSPATTAAALVHHYDDKALNYLHCVVNIFGSAVPALYPPNIYSKLSMVDILEKVGISRHFRSEINSILDKAYMLWSQRDEEVMLDLATCAMAFRLLRMNGYDVSSEELSHVAEASAFSSSVEGYMDDTETILEMYKASEVCLSGNEPILEKVGSWTDPLEHKKNIENFDVRASQILKAKNLVKRRTRKPHIFSEEVQYFNFIPFPAFRTVINGQFYTWIYYLSSLSAEAEWRRNKYVPTMEEYLTNAVVGYGLGPITLMLLYFLGRCPWEDIIEGPEYSELLRLSSLCGRLMNDSQTFERECKDGKLNSVSLLVLESGGTMSIEAAKEAIWECIASYRRDLLRLFLGEGSPVPTPGREIPWRFYKTSHVFYCQGDEYSSAKEMLAALSAAISEPLKVEDISPCLH
;
A
#
# COMPACT_ATOMS: atom_id res chain seq x y z
N MET A 1 -47.54 -48.76 -40.68
CA MET A 1 -47.17 -47.99 -41.89
C MET A 1 -46.04 -47.05 -41.51
N VAL A 2 -44.79 -47.40 -41.84
CA VAL A 2 -43.59 -46.56 -41.62
C VAL A 2 -42.66 -46.79 -42.82
N SER A 3 -42.39 -45.73 -43.59
CA SER A 3 -41.34 -45.59 -44.61
C SER A 3 -41.50 -44.17 -45.19
N CYS A 4 -40.65 -43.20 -44.84
CA CYS A 4 -39.37 -42.88 -45.51
C CYS A 4 -39.50 -42.53 -47.00
N SER A 5 -39.25 -41.25 -47.33
CA SER A 5 -38.04 -40.83 -48.08
C SER A 5 -38.01 -39.30 -48.33
N ASN A 6 -36.86 -38.65 -47.99
CA ASN A 6 -36.19 -37.51 -48.67
C ASN A 6 -36.99 -36.25 -49.08
N GLN A 7 -36.52 -35.00 -49.15
CA GLN A 7 -35.27 -34.25 -48.85
C GLN A 7 -35.67 -32.73 -48.95
N LEU A 8 -34.87 -31.67 -48.78
CA LEU A 8 -33.44 -31.45 -48.55
C LEU A 8 -33.29 -30.09 -47.80
N SER A 9 -32.81 -30.05 -46.56
CA SER A 9 -32.70 -28.80 -45.78
C SER A 9 -31.44 -28.01 -46.14
N CYS A 10 -31.57 -26.81 -46.72
CA CYS A 10 -30.42 -26.01 -47.16
C CYS A 10 -29.72 -25.30 -45.98
N PRO A 11 -28.42 -25.57 -45.68
CA PRO A 11 -27.73 -24.98 -44.53
C PRO A 11 -27.44 -23.48 -44.63
N ILE A 12 -27.56 -22.90 -45.84
CA ILE A 12 -27.11 -21.54 -46.16
C ILE A 12 -27.95 -20.46 -45.46
N VAL A 13 -29.24 -20.71 -45.23
CA VAL A 13 -30.16 -19.71 -44.65
C VAL A 13 -29.88 -19.46 -43.16
N LEU A 14 -29.52 -20.48 -42.39
CA LEU A 14 -29.24 -20.36 -40.95
C LEU A 14 -27.92 -19.64 -40.63
N MET A 15 -26.87 -19.83 -41.46
CA MET A 15 -25.64 -19.03 -41.34
C MET A 15 -25.88 -17.54 -41.64
N GLY A 16 -26.79 -17.22 -42.56
CA GLY A 16 -27.20 -15.84 -42.85
C GLY A 16 -27.77 -15.14 -41.61
N TYR A 17 -28.72 -15.75 -40.92
CA TYR A 17 -29.34 -15.17 -39.72
C TYR A 17 -28.36 -14.96 -38.56
N CYS A 18 -27.44 -15.90 -38.29
CA CYS A 18 -26.42 -15.72 -37.24
C CYS A 18 -25.43 -14.59 -37.56
N ASN A 19 -25.03 -14.43 -38.83
CA ASN A 19 -24.18 -13.32 -39.25
C ASN A 19 -24.91 -11.97 -39.20
N ILE A 20 -26.17 -11.93 -39.64
CA ILE A 20 -27.03 -10.74 -39.50
C ILE A 20 -27.16 -10.35 -38.02
N HIS A 21 -27.45 -11.27 -37.11
CA HIS A 21 -27.58 -10.96 -35.68
C HIS A 21 -26.26 -10.48 -35.04
N ARG A 22 -25.11 -10.99 -35.49
CA ARG A 22 -23.78 -10.47 -35.11
C ARG A 22 -23.50 -9.09 -35.68
N ILE A 23 -23.88 -8.82 -36.93
CA ILE A 23 -23.75 -7.49 -37.56
C ILE A 23 -24.66 -6.47 -36.89
N TYR A 24 -25.91 -6.82 -36.56
CA TYR A 24 -26.82 -5.96 -35.82
C TYR A 24 -26.37 -5.73 -34.38
N ARG A 25 -25.83 -6.73 -33.67
CA ARG A 25 -25.18 -6.50 -32.36
C ARG A 25 -23.96 -5.58 -32.49
N ARG A 26 -23.08 -5.76 -33.49
CA ARG A 26 -21.94 -4.87 -33.73
C ARG A 26 -22.39 -3.45 -34.10
N LYS A 27 -23.43 -3.28 -34.93
CA LYS A 27 -24.02 -1.98 -35.25
C LYS A 27 -24.69 -1.32 -34.04
N ALA A 28 -25.37 -2.08 -33.18
CA ALA A 28 -25.98 -1.58 -31.96
C ALA A 28 -24.92 -1.16 -30.92
N ILE A 29 -23.86 -1.95 -30.74
CA ILE A 29 -22.70 -1.57 -29.91
C ILE A 29 -22.05 -0.32 -30.50
N LEU A 30 -21.82 -0.26 -31.82
CA LEU A 30 -21.24 0.90 -32.48
C LEU A 30 -22.16 2.14 -32.38
N SER A 31 -23.48 2.00 -32.46
CA SER A 31 -24.41 3.12 -32.30
C SER A 31 -24.53 3.58 -30.85
N VAL A 32 -24.41 2.67 -29.87
CA VAL A 32 -24.31 3.03 -28.44
C VAL A 32 -22.98 3.74 -28.16
N VAL A 33 -21.86 3.24 -28.69
CA VAL A 33 -20.55 3.90 -28.58
C VAL A 33 -20.57 5.27 -29.26
N LEU A 34 -21.12 5.40 -30.47
CA LEU A 34 -21.26 6.70 -31.17
C LEU A 34 -22.26 7.64 -30.46
N ALA A 35 -23.33 7.13 -29.86
CA ALA A 35 -24.25 7.93 -29.07
C ALA A 35 -23.58 8.46 -27.80
N ALA A 36 -22.89 7.60 -27.04
CA ALA A 36 -22.10 7.97 -25.86
C ALA A 36 -20.98 8.97 -26.23
N THR A 37 -20.27 8.74 -27.33
CA THR A 37 -19.29 9.67 -27.93
C THR A 37 -19.93 11.04 -28.19
N SER A 38 -21.10 11.07 -28.84
CA SER A 38 -21.79 12.31 -29.14
C SER A 38 -22.31 13.03 -27.89
N ALA A 39 -22.67 12.29 -26.84
CA ALA A 39 -23.08 12.84 -25.55
C ALA A 39 -21.87 13.43 -24.80
N GLY A 40 -20.75 12.71 -24.73
CA GLY A 40 -19.49 13.20 -24.17
C GLY A 40 -19.01 14.46 -24.90
N HIS A 41 -19.03 14.47 -26.23
CA HIS A 41 -18.68 15.65 -27.04
C HIS A 41 -19.60 16.85 -26.72
N ARG A 42 -20.92 16.66 -26.63
CA ARG A 42 -21.86 17.74 -26.23
C ARG A 42 -21.61 18.23 -24.81
N HIS A 43 -21.25 17.34 -23.89
CA HIS A 43 -20.94 17.68 -22.49
C HIS A 43 -19.64 18.50 -22.39
N CYS A 44 -18.56 18.06 -23.04
CA CYS A 44 -17.30 18.82 -23.14
C CYS A 44 -17.52 20.22 -23.76
N HIS A 45 -18.32 20.30 -24.84
CA HIS A 45 -18.63 21.57 -25.51
C HIS A 45 -19.39 22.54 -24.59
N HIS A 46 -20.29 22.04 -23.72
CA HIS A 46 -21.05 22.91 -22.83
C HIS A 46 -20.20 23.52 -21.71
N HIS A 47 -19.22 22.77 -21.18
CA HIS A 47 -18.27 23.26 -20.17
C HIS A 47 -17.20 24.19 -20.75
N LEU A 48 -16.74 23.96 -22.00
CA LEU A 48 -15.78 24.84 -22.68
C LEU A 48 -16.27 26.28 -22.87
N LEU A 49 -17.59 26.49 -22.99
CA LEU A 49 -18.17 27.84 -23.06
C LEU A 49 -18.13 28.57 -21.71
N GLY A 50 -18.11 27.85 -20.58
CA GLY A 50 -17.93 28.42 -19.24
C GLY A 50 -16.46 28.68 -18.87
N ALA A 51 -15.54 27.80 -19.29
CA ALA A 51 -14.14 27.81 -18.90
C ALA A 51 -13.25 28.84 -19.65
N ARG A 52 -13.80 29.96 -20.14
CA ARG A 52 -13.08 30.93 -20.98
C ARG A 52 -11.94 31.71 -20.30
N ARG A 53 -11.71 31.53 -18.99
CA ARG A 53 -10.57 32.08 -18.24
C ARG A 53 -10.09 31.13 -17.14
N GLY A 54 -9.28 30.14 -17.53
CA GLY A 54 -8.41 29.40 -16.60
C GLY A 54 -8.59 27.87 -16.59
N LYS A 55 -7.51 27.17 -16.97
CA LYS A 55 -7.16 25.80 -16.54
C LYS A 55 -8.10 24.61 -16.86
N ALA A 56 -9.03 24.70 -17.82
CA ALA A 56 -9.72 23.50 -18.32
C ALA A 56 -8.89 22.75 -19.39
N ARG A 57 -8.09 21.75 -18.99
CA ARG A 57 -7.35 20.84 -19.90
C ARG A 57 -8.30 19.79 -20.52
N ALA A 58 -9.20 20.22 -21.40
CA ALA A 58 -10.04 19.30 -22.17
C ALA A 58 -9.28 18.79 -23.41
N VAL A 59 -8.81 17.53 -23.38
CA VAL A 59 -8.38 16.81 -24.60
C VAL A 59 -9.31 15.64 -24.85
N ALA A 60 -10.09 15.72 -25.92
CA ALA A 60 -10.97 14.65 -26.35
C ALA A 60 -10.18 13.60 -27.16
N VAL A 61 -9.56 12.63 -26.49
CA VAL A 61 -8.94 11.48 -27.16
C VAL A 61 -10.00 10.39 -27.39
N GLN A 62 -10.50 10.29 -28.61
CA GLN A 62 -11.02 9.03 -29.13
C GLN A 62 -10.25 8.61 -30.38
N ALA A 63 -9.58 7.47 -30.29
CA ALA A 63 -8.70 6.92 -31.32
C ALA A 63 -9.41 6.45 -32.60
N THR A 64 -10.70 6.76 -32.79
CA THR A 64 -11.53 6.27 -33.90
C THR A 64 -12.51 7.33 -34.47
N GLY A 65 -12.03 8.55 -34.72
CA GLY A 65 -12.56 9.35 -35.84
C GLY A 65 -13.48 10.55 -35.57
N THR A 66 -13.52 11.13 -34.36
CA THR A 66 -14.18 12.44 -34.14
C THR A 66 -13.29 13.46 -33.42
N MET A 67 -12.27 13.95 -34.12
CA MET A 67 -11.36 15.01 -33.65
C MET A 67 -11.87 16.40 -34.03
N ARG A 68 -11.96 17.31 -33.06
CA ARG A 68 -12.08 18.78 -33.32
C ARG A 68 -11.31 19.68 -32.36
N PHE A 69 -10.76 19.16 -31.26
CA PHE A 69 -10.02 19.95 -30.27
C PHE A 69 -8.80 19.18 -29.76
N PHE A 70 -7.61 19.59 -30.19
CA PHE A 70 -6.34 19.25 -29.55
C PHE A 70 -5.81 20.51 -28.86
N ALA A 71 -5.65 20.45 -27.54
CA ALA A 71 -4.94 21.50 -26.81
C ALA A 71 -3.43 21.22 -26.92
N TRP A 72 -2.73 21.99 -27.76
CA TRP A 72 -1.27 21.93 -27.86
C TRP A 72 -0.57 22.32 -26.54
N ASP A 73 -1.29 22.96 -25.61
CA ASP A 73 -0.90 23.18 -24.20
C ASP A 73 -0.73 21.87 -23.37
N ALA A 74 -1.00 20.70 -23.98
CA ALA A 74 -0.74 19.37 -23.44
C ALA A 74 0.49 18.68 -24.07
N LEU A 75 1.24 19.37 -24.95
CA LEU A 75 2.48 18.86 -25.54
C LEU A 75 3.59 18.78 -24.48
N ARG A 76 4.13 17.57 -24.30
CA ARG A 76 5.23 17.27 -23.36
C ARG A 76 6.57 17.82 -23.85
N LYS A 77 7.55 17.93 -22.93
CA LYS A 77 8.95 18.31 -23.21
C LYS A 77 9.57 17.47 -24.33
N ASN A 78 9.22 16.17 -24.39
CA ASN A 78 9.67 15.22 -25.39
C ASN A 78 8.98 15.35 -26.77
N GLY A 79 8.03 16.28 -26.94
CA GLY A 79 7.24 16.47 -28.16
C GLY A 79 6.02 15.56 -28.28
N SER A 80 5.73 14.70 -27.31
CA SER A 80 4.56 13.82 -27.36
C SER A 80 3.30 14.48 -26.80
N LEU A 81 2.14 14.00 -27.23
CA LEU A 81 0.88 14.12 -26.49
C LEU A 81 0.68 12.85 -25.66
N PHE A 82 0.74 12.98 -24.33
CA PHE A 82 0.53 11.87 -23.36
C PHE A 82 1.45 10.66 -23.58
N ASN A 83 2.68 10.86 -24.08
CA ASN A 83 3.56 9.77 -24.52
C ASN A 83 2.94 8.84 -25.59
N SER A 84 1.82 9.19 -26.22
CA SER A 84 1.11 8.32 -27.18
C SER A 84 1.51 8.64 -28.62
N PRO A 85 2.17 7.73 -29.37
CA PRO A 85 2.45 7.93 -30.79
C PRO A 85 1.18 8.13 -31.61
N ALA A 86 0.11 7.39 -31.31
CA ALA A 86 -1.17 7.51 -32.01
C ALA A 86 -1.82 8.89 -31.80
N THR A 87 -1.84 9.40 -30.57
CA THR A 87 -2.42 10.73 -30.26
C THR A 87 -1.56 11.84 -30.86
N THR A 88 -0.23 11.70 -30.82
CA THR A 88 0.71 12.69 -31.37
C THR A 88 0.62 12.76 -32.90
N ALA A 89 0.56 11.60 -33.58
CA ALA A 89 0.37 11.54 -35.03
C ALA A 89 -0.99 12.10 -35.47
N ALA A 90 -2.06 11.79 -34.72
CA ALA A 90 -3.39 12.33 -34.96
C ALA A 90 -3.43 13.87 -34.88
N ALA A 91 -2.78 14.46 -33.89
CA ALA A 91 -2.68 15.92 -33.77
C ALA A 91 -1.83 16.52 -34.90
N LEU A 92 -0.68 15.91 -35.22
CA LEU A 92 0.25 16.37 -36.25
C LEU A 92 -0.38 16.43 -37.66
N VAL A 93 -1.27 15.50 -37.99
CA VAL A 93 -2.04 15.50 -39.26
C VAL A 93 -2.94 16.74 -39.39
N HIS A 94 -3.41 17.30 -38.28
CA HIS A 94 -4.30 18.46 -38.27
C HIS A 94 -3.56 19.80 -38.07
N HIS A 95 -2.39 19.80 -37.44
CA HIS A 95 -1.57 20.98 -37.22
C HIS A 95 -0.10 20.58 -37.08
N TYR A 96 0.78 21.16 -37.90
CA TYR A 96 2.20 20.85 -37.91
C TYR A 96 2.92 21.37 -36.65
N ASP A 97 3.78 20.54 -36.05
CA ASP A 97 4.69 20.92 -34.97
C ASP A 97 5.99 20.10 -35.07
N ASP A 98 7.14 20.79 -35.03
CA ASP A 98 8.45 20.15 -35.22
C ASP A 98 8.82 19.20 -34.08
N LYS A 99 8.39 19.45 -32.83
CA LYS A 99 8.69 18.57 -31.70
C LYS A 99 7.87 17.29 -31.79
N ALA A 100 6.60 17.40 -32.15
CA ALA A 100 5.72 16.25 -32.41
C ALA A 100 6.23 15.37 -33.56
N LEU A 101 6.69 15.99 -34.65
CA LEU A 101 7.30 15.26 -35.76
C LEU A 101 8.62 14.57 -35.33
N ASN A 102 9.51 15.28 -34.61
CA ASN A 102 10.76 14.72 -34.09
C ASN A 102 10.53 13.57 -33.11
N TYR A 103 9.52 13.66 -32.24
CA TYR A 103 9.10 12.58 -31.35
C TYR A 103 8.70 11.33 -32.15
N LEU A 104 7.84 11.47 -33.15
CA LEU A 104 7.40 10.34 -33.98
C LEU A 104 8.56 9.73 -34.77
N HIS A 105 9.45 10.54 -35.34
CA HIS A 105 10.67 10.04 -35.97
C HIS A 105 11.56 9.27 -34.99
N CYS A 106 11.72 9.76 -33.76
CA CYS A 106 12.47 9.05 -32.72
C CYS A 106 11.87 7.67 -32.42
N VAL A 107 10.55 7.59 -32.20
CA VAL A 107 9.85 6.32 -31.94
C VAL A 107 9.96 5.37 -33.14
N VAL A 108 9.75 5.83 -34.37
CA VAL A 108 9.87 5.01 -35.58
C VAL A 108 11.31 4.56 -35.81
N ASN A 109 12.32 5.38 -35.52
CA ASN A 109 13.72 4.97 -35.62
C ASN A 109 14.11 3.89 -34.59
N ILE A 110 13.44 3.84 -33.43
CA ILE A 110 13.71 2.85 -32.38
C ILE A 110 12.99 1.53 -32.64
N PHE A 111 11.72 1.56 -33.08
CA PHE A 111 10.88 0.36 -33.19
C PHE A 111 10.59 -0.08 -34.65
N GLY A 112 11.01 0.69 -35.65
CA GLY A 112 10.84 0.38 -37.06
C GLY A 112 9.39 0.50 -37.53
N SER A 113 8.83 -0.59 -38.05
CA SER A 113 7.52 -0.61 -38.72
C SER A 113 6.31 -0.71 -37.79
N ALA A 114 6.53 -0.87 -36.48
CA ALA A 114 5.49 -0.86 -35.45
C ALA A 114 5.91 0.06 -34.31
N VAL A 115 4.96 0.67 -33.62
CA VAL A 115 5.23 1.57 -32.47
C VAL A 115 4.40 1.14 -31.26
N PRO A 116 4.90 1.28 -30.03
CA PRO A 116 4.13 0.98 -28.82
C PRO A 116 2.97 1.96 -28.64
N ALA A 117 1.99 1.60 -27.80
CA ALA A 117 0.89 2.49 -27.44
C ALA A 117 1.37 3.73 -26.65
N LEU A 118 2.46 3.59 -25.88
CA LEU A 118 3.08 4.65 -25.07
C LEU A 118 4.62 4.60 -25.18
N TYR A 119 5.27 5.75 -25.35
CA TYR A 119 6.73 5.91 -25.31
C TYR A 119 7.17 7.32 -24.84
N PRO A 120 8.21 7.45 -24.00
CA PRO A 120 8.83 6.39 -23.22
C PRO A 120 7.80 5.74 -22.26
N PRO A 121 8.06 4.51 -21.77
CA PRO A 121 7.21 3.89 -20.76
C PRO A 121 7.10 4.78 -19.53
N ASN A 122 5.88 5.10 -19.11
CA ASN A 122 5.62 5.94 -17.93
C ASN A 122 6.34 5.37 -16.70
N ILE A 123 7.05 6.21 -15.93
CA ILE A 123 7.64 5.87 -14.63
C ILE A 123 6.65 5.16 -13.70
N TYR A 124 5.34 5.47 -13.78
CA TYR A 124 4.26 4.71 -13.11
C TYR A 124 4.46 3.21 -13.23
N SER A 125 4.57 2.69 -14.45
CA SER A 125 4.68 1.25 -14.73
C SER A 125 5.89 0.59 -14.05
N LYS A 126 6.97 1.34 -13.82
CA LYS A 126 8.16 0.87 -13.11
C LYS A 126 7.96 0.92 -11.59
N LEU A 127 7.34 1.98 -11.09
CA LEU A 127 6.97 2.10 -9.67
C LEU A 127 5.95 1.03 -9.27
N SER A 128 4.96 0.74 -10.11
CA SER A 128 4.01 -0.37 -9.91
C SER A 128 4.72 -1.72 -9.88
N MET A 129 5.78 -1.93 -10.68
CA MET A 129 6.59 -3.16 -10.58
C MET A 129 7.32 -3.25 -9.24
N VAL A 130 7.91 -2.16 -8.73
CA VAL A 130 8.54 -2.14 -7.39
C VAL A 130 7.52 -2.48 -6.31
N ASP A 131 6.38 -1.79 -6.30
CA ASP A 131 5.27 -1.97 -5.35
C ASP A 131 4.73 -3.42 -5.37
N ILE A 132 4.55 -4.00 -6.57
CA ILE A 132 4.18 -5.42 -6.73
C ILE A 132 5.26 -6.34 -6.16
N LEU A 133 6.55 -6.14 -6.46
CA LEU A 133 7.65 -6.99 -5.98
C LEU A 133 7.78 -6.97 -4.44
N GLU A 134 7.51 -5.82 -3.82
CA GLU A 134 7.46 -5.65 -2.36
C GLU A 134 6.26 -6.37 -1.74
N LYS A 135 5.05 -6.15 -2.27
CA LYS A 135 3.81 -6.86 -1.85
C LYS A 135 3.93 -8.38 -1.98
N VAL A 136 4.53 -8.83 -3.07
CA VAL A 136 4.82 -10.26 -3.37
C VAL A 136 5.96 -10.81 -2.51
N GLY A 137 6.70 -9.96 -1.78
CA GLY A 137 7.74 -10.37 -0.82
C GLY A 137 8.99 -10.99 -1.47
N ILE A 138 9.23 -10.69 -2.76
CA ILE A 138 10.40 -11.15 -3.53
C ILE A 138 11.37 -10.02 -3.88
N SER A 139 11.04 -8.76 -3.58
CA SER A 139 11.87 -7.56 -3.80
C SER A 139 13.35 -7.71 -3.42
N ARG A 140 13.66 -8.45 -2.34
CA ARG A 140 15.05 -8.75 -1.92
C ARG A 140 15.94 -9.35 -3.01
N HIS A 141 15.38 -10.00 -4.03
CA HIS A 141 16.12 -10.60 -5.14
C HIS A 141 16.39 -9.63 -6.30
N PHE A 142 15.74 -8.46 -6.27
CA PHE A 142 15.79 -7.41 -7.31
C PHE A 142 16.27 -6.07 -6.73
N ARG A 143 17.08 -6.11 -5.67
CA ARG A 143 17.45 -4.90 -4.91
C ARG A 143 18.24 -3.90 -5.75
N SER A 144 19.04 -4.36 -6.71
CA SER A 144 19.81 -3.47 -7.60
C SER A 144 18.89 -2.77 -8.60
N GLU A 145 17.91 -3.49 -9.13
CA GLU A 145 16.94 -3.03 -10.11
C GLU A 145 15.93 -2.06 -9.47
N ILE A 146 15.44 -2.40 -8.27
CA ILE A 146 14.56 -1.54 -7.46
C ILE A 146 15.28 -0.23 -7.12
N ASN A 147 16.51 -0.29 -6.59
CA ASN A 147 17.30 0.91 -6.32
C ASN A 147 17.45 1.78 -7.58
N SER A 148 17.82 1.20 -8.73
CA SER A 148 17.96 1.95 -9.98
C SER A 148 16.64 2.60 -10.47
N ILE A 149 15.48 2.00 -10.20
CA ILE A 149 14.17 2.60 -10.49
C ILE A 149 13.88 3.76 -9.54
N LEU A 150 14.14 3.57 -8.25
CA LEU A 150 13.92 4.59 -7.21
C LEU A 150 14.87 5.78 -7.39
N ASP A 151 16.15 5.55 -7.71
CA ASP A 151 17.12 6.59 -8.05
C ASP A 151 16.63 7.45 -9.25
N LYS A 152 16.09 6.83 -10.31
CA LYS A 152 15.49 7.57 -11.43
C LYS A 152 14.25 8.35 -10.95
N ALA A 153 13.38 7.73 -10.16
CA ALA A 153 12.17 8.38 -9.67
C ALA A 153 12.52 9.59 -8.77
N TYR A 154 13.55 9.48 -7.93
CA TYR A 154 14.06 10.56 -7.09
C TYR A 154 14.60 11.71 -7.94
N MET A 155 15.44 11.41 -8.94
CA MET A 155 15.95 12.43 -9.87
C MET A 155 14.84 13.18 -10.61
N LEU A 156 13.76 12.50 -11.02
CA LEU A 156 12.59 13.14 -11.64
C LEU A 156 11.78 13.96 -10.62
N TRP A 157 11.63 13.44 -9.40
CA TRP A 157 10.93 14.08 -8.29
C TRP A 157 11.59 15.41 -7.91
N SER A 158 12.90 15.42 -7.62
CA SER A 158 13.66 16.63 -7.26
C SER A 158 13.70 17.68 -8.37
N GLN A 159 13.53 17.28 -9.63
CA GLN A 159 13.43 18.19 -10.78
C GLN A 159 12.01 18.69 -11.05
N ARG A 160 11.02 18.21 -10.28
CA ARG A 160 9.58 18.41 -10.48
C ARG A 160 9.16 18.09 -11.92
N ASP A 161 9.66 16.97 -12.45
CA ASP A 161 9.44 16.62 -13.84
C ASP A 161 7.98 16.22 -14.12
N GLU A 162 7.52 16.53 -15.33
CA GLU A 162 6.16 16.23 -15.81
C GLU A 162 5.88 14.73 -15.99
N GLU A 163 6.91 13.88 -15.99
CA GLU A 163 6.76 12.41 -15.92
C GLU A 163 6.18 11.97 -14.55
N VAL A 164 6.41 12.73 -13.47
CA VAL A 164 5.93 12.42 -12.11
C VAL A 164 4.81 13.37 -11.66
N MET A 165 4.92 14.67 -11.94
CA MET A 165 4.07 15.72 -11.35
C MET A 165 2.77 16.02 -12.12
N LEU A 166 2.48 15.32 -13.22
CA LEU A 166 1.24 15.52 -14.00
C LEU A 166 0.13 14.52 -13.71
N ASP A 167 0.46 13.38 -13.13
CA ASP A 167 -0.44 12.23 -12.97
C ASP A 167 -0.53 11.91 -11.48
N LEU A 168 -1.75 11.96 -10.93
CA LEU A 168 -1.96 11.95 -9.47
C LEU A 168 -1.51 10.62 -8.84
N ALA A 169 -1.86 9.49 -9.47
CA ALA A 169 -1.44 8.17 -9.02
C ALA A 169 0.09 8.01 -9.05
N THR A 170 0.74 8.50 -10.11
CA THR A 170 2.21 8.48 -10.25
C THR A 170 2.89 9.33 -9.20
N CYS A 171 2.39 10.53 -8.94
CA CYS A 171 2.93 11.42 -7.93
C CYS A 171 2.82 10.80 -6.52
N ALA A 172 1.64 10.28 -6.16
CA ALA A 172 1.39 9.64 -4.87
C ALA A 172 2.24 8.37 -4.67
N MET A 173 2.30 7.50 -5.69
CA MET A 173 3.09 6.27 -5.63
C MET A 173 4.60 6.56 -5.58
N ALA A 174 5.09 7.55 -6.34
CA ALA A 174 6.49 7.97 -6.28
C ALA A 174 6.85 8.49 -4.88
N PHE A 175 6.07 9.43 -4.33
CA PHE A 175 6.25 9.96 -2.98
C PHE A 175 6.32 8.84 -1.94
N ARG A 176 5.34 7.94 -1.97
CA ARG A 176 5.23 6.81 -1.03
C ARG A 176 6.43 5.86 -1.11
N LEU A 177 6.79 5.41 -2.31
CA LEU A 177 7.87 4.43 -2.49
C LEU A 177 9.23 5.03 -2.20
N LEU A 178 9.48 6.29 -2.57
CA LEU A 178 10.70 7.03 -2.24
C LEU A 178 10.84 7.18 -0.73
N ARG A 179 9.81 7.72 -0.05
CA ARG A 179 9.83 7.90 1.41
C ARG A 179 10.02 6.58 2.15
N MET A 180 9.29 5.52 1.78
CA MET A 180 9.38 4.20 2.42
C MET A 180 10.72 3.49 2.19
N ASN A 181 11.49 3.91 1.18
CA ASN A 181 12.85 3.42 0.93
C ASN A 181 13.95 4.38 1.45
N GLY A 182 13.57 5.43 2.21
CA GLY A 182 14.50 6.31 2.92
C GLY A 182 14.95 7.56 2.15
N TYR A 183 14.41 7.85 0.96
CA TYR A 183 14.74 9.07 0.23
C TYR A 183 14.06 10.30 0.86
N ASP A 184 14.81 11.40 0.97
CA ASP A 184 14.29 12.68 1.47
C ASP A 184 13.34 13.34 0.45
N VAL A 185 12.03 13.16 0.67
CA VAL A 185 10.95 13.74 -0.14
C VAL A 185 9.96 14.50 0.75
N SER A 186 9.70 15.76 0.38
CA SER A 186 8.83 16.66 1.15
C SER A 186 7.34 16.55 0.74
N SER A 187 6.43 16.57 1.72
CA SER A 187 4.99 16.65 1.46
C SER A 187 4.59 17.96 0.76
N GLU A 188 5.38 19.02 0.87
CA GLU A 188 5.10 20.32 0.23
C GLU A 188 4.99 20.25 -1.29
N GLU A 189 5.59 19.23 -1.90
CA GLU A 189 5.54 19.04 -3.35
C GLU A 189 4.19 18.45 -3.80
N LEU A 190 3.45 17.81 -2.89
CA LEU A 190 2.06 17.36 -3.07
C LEU A 190 1.02 18.49 -2.89
N SER A 191 1.44 19.73 -2.59
CA SER A 191 0.52 20.87 -2.41
C SER A 191 -0.45 21.07 -3.59
N HIS A 192 -0.04 20.74 -4.81
CA HIS A 192 -0.85 20.83 -6.03
C HIS A 192 -1.99 19.80 -6.12
N VAL A 193 -1.96 18.74 -5.30
CA VAL A 193 -2.95 17.64 -5.23
C VAL A 193 -3.61 17.50 -3.85
N ALA A 194 -3.29 18.42 -2.92
CA ALA A 194 -3.80 18.39 -1.55
C ALA A 194 -5.32 18.61 -1.44
N GLU A 195 -5.92 19.32 -2.41
CA GLU A 195 -7.34 19.65 -2.43
C GLU A 195 -8.18 18.59 -3.16
N ALA A 196 -9.32 18.20 -2.58
CA ALA A 196 -10.33 17.39 -3.29
C ALA A 196 -10.83 18.06 -4.59
N SER A 197 -10.75 19.40 -4.67
CA SER A 197 -11.07 20.16 -5.90
C SER A 197 -10.01 20.04 -6.99
N ALA A 198 -8.75 19.74 -6.64
CA ALA A 198 -7.72 19.41 -7.61
C ALA A 198 -8.03 18.04 -8.24
N PHE A 199 -8.38 17.03 -7.43
CA PHE A 199 -8.84 15.74 -7.93
C PHE A 199 -10.11 15.88 -8.78
N SER A 200 -11.18 16.52 -8.30
CA SER A 200 -12.44 16.60 -9.07
C SER A 200 -12.38 17.47 -10.34
N SER A 201 -11.32 18.27 -10.51
CA SER A 201 -11.03 18.99 -11.78
C SER A 201 -10.01 18.29 -12.69
N SER A 202 -9.37 17.21 -12.20
CA SER A 202 -8.48 16.34 -12.97
C SER A 202 -9.26 15.34 -13.84
N VAL A 203 -8.57 14.71 -14.81
CA VAL A 203 -9.21 13.69 -15.67
C VAL A 203 -9.59 12.46 -14.84
N GLU A 204 -8.74 12.13 -13.89
CA GLU A 204 -8.87 11.04 -12.92
C GLU A 204 -10.16 11.19 -12.08
N GLY A 205 -10.45 12.41 -11.60
CA GLY A 205 -11.69 12.71 -10.90
C GLY A 205 -12.95 12.66 -11.77
N TYR A 206 -12.86 13.06 -13.04
CA TYR A 206 -13.97 12.87 -13.99
C TYR A 206 -14.23 11.40 -14.34
N MET A 207 -13.22 10.54 -14.21
CA MET A 207 -13.31 9.11 -14.46
C MET A 207 -13.69 8.28 -13.22
N ASP A 208 -13.87 8.92 -12.06
CA ASP A 208 -14.06 8.27 -10.76
C ASP A 208 -12.97 7.24 -10.46
N ASP A 209 -11.71 7.64 -10.71
CA ASP A 209 -10.57 6.72 -10.65
C ASP A 209 -10.19 6.33 -9.21
N THR A 210 -10.81 5.23 -8.77
CA THR A 210 -10.54 4.58 -7.48
C THR A 210 -9.06 4.17 -7.28
N GLU A 211 -8.28 3.93 -8.34
CA GLU A 211 -6.85 3.57 -8.23
C GLU A 211 -6.01 4.81 -7.84
N THR A 212 -6.30 5.96 -8.47
CA THR A 212 -5.71 7.25 -8.09
C THR A 212 -6.03 7.63 -6.64
N ILE A 213 -7.30 7.54 -6.22
CA ILE A 213 -7.67 7.90 -4.83
C ILE A 213 -7.01 6.95 -3.83
N LEU A 214 -6.91 5.67 -4.18
CA LEU A 214 -6.22 4.65 -3.40
C LEU A 214 -4.72 4.94 -3.20
N GLU A 215 -4.00 5.34 -4.25
CA GLU A 215 -2.58 5.71 -4.10
C GLU A 215 -2.40 7.01 -3.30
N MET A 216 -3.29 8.00 -3.48
CA MET A 216 -3.32 9.22 -2.65
C MET A 216 -3.54 8.90 -1.16
N TYR A 217 -4.46 7.99 -0.82
CA TYR A 217 -4.64 7.51 0.56
C TYR A 217 -3.38 6.83 1.09
N LYS A 218 -2.76 5.92 0.33
CA LYS A 218 -1.51 5.28 0.76
C LYS A 218 -0.35 6.28 0.94
N ALA A 219 -0.39 7.42 0.25
CA ALA A 219 0.59 8.50 0.38
C ALA A 219 0.38 9.35 1.65
N SER A 220 -0.86 9.64 2.06
CA SER A 220 -1.11 10.30 3.37
C SER A 220 -0.71 9.40 4.55
N GLU A 221 -0.85 8.09 4.39
CA GLU A 221 -0.48 7.07 5.37
C GLU A 221 1.04 6.98 5.67
N VAL A 222 1.91 7.60 4.87
CA VAL A 222 3.36 7.72 5.13
C VAL A 222 3.77 9.08 5.71
N CYS A 223 2.83 9.73 6.40
CA CYS A 223 3.09 10.91 7.22
C CYS A 223 4.09 10.61 8.36
N LEU A 224 5.08 11.49 8.53
CA LEU A 224 6.16 11.36 9.51
C LEU A 224 5.96 12.28 10.70
N SER A 225 5.10 13.31 10.65
CA SER A 225 4.84 14.23 11.77
C SER A 225 3.51 14.97 11.63
N GLY A 226 2.94 15.45 12.73
CA GLY A 226 1.76 16.34 12.71
C GLY A 226 2.02 17.74 12.11
N ASN A 227 3.20 17.98 11.54
CA ASN A 227 3.55 19.21 10.81
C ASN A 227 3.53 19.00 9.28
N GLU A 228 2.89 17.94 8.78
CA GLU A 228 2.67 17.70 7.33
C GLU A 228 1.18 17.89 6.96
N PRO A 229 0.63 19.13 7.02
CA PRO A 229 -0.80 19.40 6.87
C PRO A 229 -1.35 19.00 5.50
N ILE A 230 -0.50 18.92 4.48
CA ILE A 230 -0.85 18.43 3.14
C ILE A 230 -1.26 16.94 3.20
N LEU A 231 -0.55 16.11 3.96
CA LEU A 231 -0.87 14.69 4.08
C LEU A 231 -2.13 14.47 4.92
N GLU A 232 -2.31 15.24 5.99
CA GLU A 232 -3.55 15.23 6.78
C GLU A 232 -4.76 15.63 5.91
N LYS A 233 -4.58 16.63 5.05
CA LYS A 233 -5.61 17.07 4.12
C LYS A 233 -5.91 16.04 3.03
N VAL A 234 -4.89 15.41 2.44
CA VAL A 234 -5.08 14.27 1.52
C VAL A 234 -5.81 13.13 2.23
N GLY A 235 -5.43 12.81 3.47
CA GLY A 235 -6.16 11.88 4.32
C GLY A 235 -7.64 12.24 4.40
N SER A 236 -7.99 13.45 4.85
CA SER A 236 -9.37 13.80 5.17
C SER A 236 -10.38 13.68 4.02
N TRP A 237 -9.98 13.87 2.76
CA TRP A 237 -10.86 13.68 1.60
C TRP A 237 -10.79 12.29 0.96
N THR A 238 -9.74 11.51 1.23
CA THR A 238 -9.62 10.11 0.78
C THR A 238 -10.23 9.12 1.79
N ASP A 239 -10.31 9.50 3.07
CA ASP A 239 -10.82 8.71 4.20
C ASP A 239 -12.26 8.16 4.07
N PRO A 240 -13.24 8.89 3.47
CA PRO A 240 -14.63 8.44 3.42
C PRO A 240 -14.90 7.22 2.54
N LEU A 241 -13.91 6.72 1.80
CA LEU A 241 -14.08 5.55 0.94
C LEU A 241 -14.17 4.27 1.77
N GLU A 242 -15.19 3.45 1.49
CA GLU A 242 -15.41 2.11 2.09
C GLU A 242 -14.22 1.14 1.92
N HIS A 243 -13.23 1.53 1.12
CA HIS A 243 -12.05 0.77 0.75
C HIS A 243 -11.02 0.62 1.87
N LYS A 244 -11.08 1.39 2.97
CA LYS A 244 -10.25 1.19 4.19
C LYS A 244 -10.09 -0.30 4.55
N LYS A 245 -11.20 -1.05 4.52
CA LYS A 245 -11.26 -2.49 4.87
C LYS A 245 -10.50 -3.42 3.92
N ASN A 246 -10.29 -3.02 2.67
CA ASN A 246 -9.64 -3.85 1.64
C ASN A 246 -8.15 -3.54 1.49
N ILE A 247 -7.72 -2.32 1.76
CA ILE A 247 -6.36 -1.84 1.46
C ILE A 247 -5.36 -2.37 2.49
N GLU A 248 -5.63 -2.13 3.77
CA GLU A 248 -4.80 -2.60 4.88
C GLU A 248 -4.78 -4.14 4.95
N ASN A 249 -5.95 -4.76 4.70
CA ASN A 249 -6.07 -6.20 4.58
C ASN A 249 -5.27 -6.72 3.38
N PHE A 250 -5.33 -6.11 2.20
CA PHE A 250 -4.61 -6.65 1.04
C PHE A 250 -3.09 -6.56 1.24
N ASP A 251 -2.55 -5.42 1.67
CA ASP A 251 -1.09 -5.23 1.76
C ASP A 251 -0.46 -6.20 2.77
N VAL A 252 -1.00 -6.27 4.00
CA VAL A 252 -0.39 -7.12 5.04
C VAL A 252 -0.76 -8.60 4.86
N ARG A 253 -2.00 -8.93 4.48
CA ARG A 253 -2.43 -10.33 4.29
C ARG A 253 -1.84 -10.93 3.02
N ALA A 254 -1.70 -10.18 1.92
CA ALA A 254 -0.94 -10.64 0.75
C ALA A 254 0.55 -10.78 1.06
N SER A 255 1.16 -9.83 1.79
CA SER A 255 2.57 -9.93 2.18
C SER A 255 2.84 -11.12 3.10
N GLN A 256 1.97 -11.40 4.09
CA GLN A 256 2.06 -12.57 4.95
C GLN A 256 1.85 -13.88 4.17
N ILE A 257 0.77 -13.97 3.39
CA ILE A 257 0.45 -15.13 2.57
C ILE A 257 1.59 -15.41 1.57
N LEU A 258 2.15 -14.41 0.87
CA LEU A 258 3.24 -14.64 -0.07
C LEU A 258 4.62 -14.84 0.56
N LYS A 259 4.93 -14.23 1.72
CA LYS A 259 6.15 -14.58 2.48
C LYS A 259 6.13 -16.05 2.90
N ALA A 260 4.99 -16.53 3.38
CA ALA A 260 4.83 -17.93 3.76
C ALA A 260 4.88 -18.87 2.54
N LYS A 261 4.19 -18.54 1.43
CA LYS A 261 4.30 -19.29 0.15
C LYS A 261 5.73 -19.37 -0.38
N ASN A 262 6.53 -18.32 -0.22
CA ASN A 262 7.95 -18.31 -0.62
C ASN A 262 8.86 -19.11 0.35
N LEU A 263 8.50 -19.22 1.64
CA LEU A 263 9.13 -20.15 2.57
C LEU A 263 8.81 -21.61 2.21
N VAL A 264 7.57 -21.91 1.80
CA VAL A 264 7.17 -23.26 1.35
C VAL A 264 7.95 -23.70 0.09
N LYS A 265 8.31 -22.78 -0.82
CA LYS A 265 9.20 -23.09 -1.96
C LYS A 265 10.62 -23.56 -1.55
N ARG A 266 11.10 -23.27 -0.34
CA ARG A 266 12.35 -23.87 0.18
C ARG A 266 12.17 -25.32 0.61
N ARG A 267 10.95 -25.72 0.99
CA ARG A 267 10.59 -27.04 1.53
C ARG A 267 10.50 -28.15 0.47
N THR A 268 10.50 -27.81 -0.82
CA THR A 268 10.44 -28.77 -1.93
C THR A 268 11.80 -29.26 -2.43
N ARG A 269 12.92 -28.72 -1.91
CA ARG A 269 14.21 -29.44 -1.92
C ARG A 269 14.24 -30.38 -0.70
N LYS A 270 14.62 -31.65 -0.95
CA LYS A 270 14.55 -32.74 0.05
C LYS A 270 15.22 -32.38 1.39
N PRO A 271 14.70 -32.87 2.54
CA PRO A 271 15.17 -32.49 3.86
C PRO A 271 16.50 -33.16 4.23
N HIS A 272 17.61 -32.47 3.95
CA HIS A 272 18.91 -32.71 4.60
C HIS A 272 19.40 -31.49 5.41
N ILE A 273 18.78 -30.32 5.28
CA ILE A 273 19.24 -29.08 5.94
C ILE A 273 18.74 -28.94 7.39
N PHE A 274 17.75 -29.74 7.82
CA PHE A 274 17.29 -29.77 9.23
C PHE A 274 18.35 -30.26 10.23
N SER A 275 19.51 -30.76 9.78
CA SER A 275 20.67 -31.06 10.61
C SER A 275 21.76 -29.96 10.62
N GLU A 276 21.71 -28.98 9.72
CA GLU A 276 22.73 -27.92 9.59
C GLU A 276 22.30 -26.60 10.23
N GLU A 277 21.02 -26.21 10.15
CA GLU A 277 20.55 -25.00 10.88
C GLU A 277 20.56 -25.19 12.41
N VAL A 278 20.52 -26.43 12.90
CA VAL A 278 20.72 -26.75 14.33
C VAL A 278 22.20 -26.61 14.74
N GLN A 279 23.17 -26.60 13.81
CA GLN A 279 24.57 -26.35 14.16
C GLN A 279 24.85 -24.88 14.52
N TYR A 280 23.97 -23.93 14.16
CA TYR A 280 24.12 -22.53 14.59
C TYR A 280 23.91 -22.31 16.09
N PHE A 281 23.24 -23.23 16.81
CA PHE A 281 23.19 -23.19 18.27
C PHE A 281 24.57 -23.37 18.93
N ASN A 282 25.54 -23.97 18.24
CA ASN A 282 26.89 -24.23 18.77
C ASN A 282 27.86 -23.04 18.60
N PHE A 283 27.43 -21.91 18.05
CA PHE A 283 28.31 -20.77 17.73
C PHE A 283 27.86 -19.41 18.28
N ILE A 284 27.05 -19.38 19.35
CA ILE A 284 26.98 -18.19 20.22
C ILE A 284 28.24 -18.22 21.12
N PRO A 285 29.14 -17.22 21.07
CA PRO A 285 30.29 -17.17 21.96
C PRO A 285 29.82 -17.13 23.43
N PHE A 286 30.47 -17.91 24.29
CA PHE A 286 30.10 -18.07 25.70
C PHE A 286 29.86 -16.74 26.47
N PRO A 287 30.62 -15.64 26.22
CA PRO A 287 30.33 -14.33 26.80
C PRO A 287 28.99 -13.74 26.35
N ALA A 288 28.71 -13.75 25.05
CA ALA A 288 27.44 -13.26 24.49
C ALA A 288 26.25 -14.07 25.03
N PHE A 289 26.39 -15.39 25.15
CA PHE A 289 25.36 -16.27 25.74
C PHE A 289 24.98 -15.87 27.18
N ARG A 290 25.95 -15.41 27.98
CA ARG A 290 25.67 -14.93 29.35
C ARG A 290 24.95 -13.58 29.37
N THR A 291 25.32 -12.65 28.50
CA THR A 291 24.63 -11.36 28.36
C THR A 291 23.22 -11.52 27.81
N VAL A 292 23.02 -12.39 26.82
CA VAL A 292 21.71 -12.81 26.29
C VAL A 292 20.81 -13.33 27.42
N ILE A 293 21.30 -14.29 28.23
CA ILE A 293 20.52 -14.84 29.35
C ILE A 293 20.16 -13.75 30.36
N ASN A 294 21.10 -12.86 30.73
CA ASN A 294 20.83 -11.79 31.68
C ASN A 294 19.78 -10.80 31.16
N GLY A 295 19.94 -10.27 29.95
CA GLY A 295 18.98 -9.34 29.35
C GLY A 295 17.59 -9.96 29.15
N GLN A 296 17.56 -11.23 28.73
CA GLN A 296 16.31 -11.98 28.60
C GLN A 296 15.65 -12.22 29.96
N PHE A 297 16.43 -12.53 31.00
CA PHE A 297 15.95 -12.70 32.38
C PHE A 297 15.34 -11.40 32.94
N TYR A 298 16.02 -10.26 32.77
CA TYR A 298 15.48 -8.97 33.21
C TYR A 298 14.22 -8.57 32.45
N THR A 299 14.17 -8.71 31.12
CA THR A 299 12.94 -8.41 30.35
C THR A 299 11.76 -9.31 30.72
N TRP A 300 11.99 -10.60 31.00
CA TRP A 300 10.95 -11.48 31.56
C TRP A 300 10.51 -11.07 32.98
N ILE A 301 11.43 -10.63 33.84
CA ILE A 301 11.07 -10.09 35.17
C ILE A 301 10.19 -8.86 35.01
N TYR A 302 10.59 -7.86 34.22
CA TYR A 302 9.79 -6.65 34.03
C TYR A 302 8.40 -6.96 33.47
N TYR A 303 8.29 -7.89 32.52
CA TYR A 303 7.01 -8.38 32.01
C TYR A 303 6.14 -9.03 33.11
N LEU A 304 6.69 -9.96 33.88
CA LEU A 304 5.96 -10.65 34.96
C LEU A 304 5.59 -9.70 36.11
N SER A 305 6.45 -8.75 36.46
CA SER A 305 6.15 -7.68 37.42
C SER A 305 5.01 -6.80 36.93
N SER A 306 4.97 -6.47 35.64
CA SER A 306 3.88 -5.69 35.04
C SER A 306 2.53 -6.43 35.10
N LEU A 307 2.51 -7.73 34.78
CA LEU A 307 1.31 -8.56 34.94
C LEU A 307 0.89 -8.69 36.42
N SER A 308 1.86 -8.75 37.34
CA SER A 308 1.61 -8.80 38.78
C SER A 308 0.99 -7.49 39.28
N ALA A 309 1.43 -6.34 38.76
CA ALA A 309 0.85 -5.03 39.09
C ALA A 309 -0.61 -4.93 38.63
N GLU A 310 -0.94 -5.33 37.38
CA GLU A 310 -2.34 -5.39 36.91
C GLU A 310 -3.20 -6.33 37.79
N ALA A 311 -2.64 -7.48 38.18
CA ALA A 311 -3.34 -8.44 39.04
C ALA A 311 -3.56 -7.89 40.48
N GLU A 312 -2.62 -7.12 41.00
CA GLU A 312 -2.74 -6.46 42.30
C GLU A 312 -3.73 -5.29 42.25
N TRP A 313 -3.69 -4.45 41.22
CA TRP A 313 -4.68 -3.39 41.00
C TRP A 313 -6.09 -3.96 40.96
N ARG A 314 -6.31 -5.05 40.20
CA ARG A 314 -7.59 -5.76 40.12
C ARG A 314 -8.02 -6.36 41.46
N ARG A 315 -7.10 -6.95 42.23
CA ARG A 315 -7.38 -7.52 43.56
C ARG A 315 -7.80 -6.44 44.55
N ASN A 316 -7.10 -5.31 44.56
CA ASN A 316 -7.29 -4.22 45.51
C ASN A 316 -8.37 -3.22 45.06
N LYS A 317 -8.96 -3.41 43.86
CA LYS A 317 -9.87 -2.46 43.18
C LYS A 317 -9.25 -1.07 43.03
N TYR A 318 -7.94 -1.02 42.86
CA TYR A 318 -7.22 0.21 42.57
C TYR A 318 -7.51 0.64 41.13
N VAL A 319 -7.79 1.94 40.96
CA VAL A 319 -8.00 2.57 39.65
C VAL A 319 -6.74 3.39 39.37
N PRO A 320 -5.79 2.90 38.54
CA PRO A 320 -4.62 3.68 38.15
C PRO A 320 -5.04 4.87 37.29
N THR A 321 -4.19 5.90 37.22
CA THR A 321 -4.33 6.93 36.18
C THR A 321 -3.97 6.35 34.82
N MET A 322 -4.38 7.01 33.74
CA MET A 322 -4.00 6.62 32.38
C MET A 322 -2.47 6.61 32.18
N GLU A 323 -1.74 7.54 32.80
CA GLU A 323 -0.27 7.60 32.76
C GLU A 323 0.37 6.41 33.50
N GLU A 324 -0.10 6.09 34.70
CA GLU A 324 0.37 4.95 35.50
C GLU A 324 0.05 3.62 34.79
N TYR A 325 -1.18 3.50 34.26
CA TYR A 325 -1.60 2.34 33.49
C TYR A 325 -0.72 2.12 32.27
N LEU A 326 -0.53 3.13 31.41
CA LEU A 326 0.28 2.98 30.21
C LEU A 326 1.75 2.70 30.53
N THR A 327 2.31 3.34 31.56
CA THR A 327 3.68 3.06 32.03
C THR A 327 3.88 1.57 32.36
N ASN A 328 2.90 0.95 33.01
CA ASN A 328 2.94 -0.48 33.30
C ASN A 328 2.60 -1.36 32.07
N ALA A 329 1.53 -1.04 31.36
CA ALA A 329 0.92 -1.94 30.38
C ALA A 329 1.65 -1.97 29.03
N VAL A 330 2.48 -0.97 28.74
CA VAL A 330 3.47 -1.00 27.63
C VAL A 330 4.49 -2.12 27.81
N VAL A 331 4.89 -2.40 29.05
CA VAL A 331 5.75 -3.55 29.40
C VAL A 331 4.92 -4.85 29.38
N GLY A 332 3.71 -4.81 29.95
CA GLY A 332 2.75 -5.92 30.00
C GLY A 332 2.25 -6.41 28.63
N TYR A 333 2.44 -5.62 27.57
CA TYR A 333 2.20 -6.05 26.18
C TYR A 333 3.17 -7.15 25.71
N GLY A 334 4.34 -7.30 26.35
CA GLY A 334 5.25 -8.43 26.13
C GLY A 334 6.19 -8.32 24.92
N LEU A 335 6.21 -7.18 24.20
CA LEU A 335 7.05 -6.99 23.02
C LEU A 335 8.56 -7.06 23.32
N GLY A 336 8.99 -6.60 24.50
CA GLY A 336 10.40 -6.58 24.92
C GLY A 336 11.05 -7.97 24.94
N PRO A 337 10.53 -8.94 25.72
CA PRO A 337 11.04 -10.31 25.73
C PRO A 337 11.07 -10.99 24.36
N ILE A 338 10.07 -10.73 23.51
CA ILE A 338 9.98 -11.32 22.15
C ILE A 338 11.04 -10.70 21.23
N THR A 339 11.15 -9.38 21.23
CA THR A 339 12.03 -8.66 20.29
C THR A 339 13.50 -8.86 20.64
N LEU A 340 13.84 -8.84 21.93
CA LEU A 340 15.21 -9.09 22.40
C LEU A 340 15.72 -10.45 21.91
N MET A 341 14.89 -11.50 22.02
CA MET A 341 15.20 -12.82 21.50
C MET A 341 15.47 -12.80 19.99
N LEU A 342 14.67 -12.08 19.20
CA LEU A 342 14.81 -12.01 17.74
C LEU A 342 16.09 -11.27 17.30
N LEU A 343 16.50 -10.20 17.99
CA LEU A 343 17.72 -9.46 17.68
C LEU A 343 18.96 -10.36 17.67
N TYR A 344 19.12 -11.21 18.69
CA TYR A 344 20.28 -12.09 18.80
C TYR A 344 20.37 -13.14 17.67
N PHE A 345 19.27 -13.42 16.96
CA PHE A 345 19.26 -14.27 15.76
C PHE A 345 19.50 -13.50 14.45
N LEU A 346 19.57 -12.17 14.45
CA LEU A 346 19.87 -11.36 13.25
C LEU A 346 21.36 -11.30 12.86
N GLY A 347 22.24 -11.94 13.63
CA GLY A 347 23.68 -12.04 13.33
C GLY A 347 24.56 -11.08 14.14
N ARG A 348 25.80 -10.89 13.69
CA ARG A 348 26.84 -10.15 14.43
C ARG A 348 26.65 -8.63 14.33
N CYS A 349 26.21 -8.04 15.42
CA CYS A 349 26.14 -6.61 15.68
C CYS A 349 26.39 -6.40 17.18
N PRO A 350 26.93 -5.25 17.66
CA PRO A 350 26.94 -4.91 19.08
C PRO A 350 25.52 -4.58 19.57
N TRP A 351 24.67 -5.61 19.65
CA TRP A 351 23.27 -5.44 20.02
C TRP A 351 23.14 -4.93 21.46
N GLU A 352 24.08 -5.26 22.34
CA GLU A 352 24.16 -4.79 23.72
C GLU A 352 24.07 -3.24 23.79
N ASP A 353 25.01 -2.53 23.14
CA ASP A 353 25.05 -1.06 23.12
C ASP A 353 23.82 -0.44 22.43
N ILE A 354 23.27 -1.14 21.42
CA ILE A 354 22.10 -0.69 20.66
C ILE A 354 20.83 -0.81 21.50
N ILE A 355 20.65 -1.93 22.22
CA ILE A 355 19.47 -2.20 23.06
C ILE A 355 19.39 -1.24 24.24
N GLU A 356 20.55 -0.93 24.86
CA GLU A 356 20.65 0.08 25.93
C GLU A 356 20.53 1.52 25.39
N GLY A 357 20.56 1.69 24.06
CA GLY A 357 20.40 2.97 23.37
C GLY A 357 18.99 3.57 23.48
N PRO A 358 18.86 4.91 23.56
CA PRO A 358 17.58 5.59 23.71
C PRO A 358 16.67 5.42 22.49
N GLU A 359 17.22 5.41 21.27
CA GLU A 359 16.43 5.23 20.05
C GLU A 359 15.78 3.84 19.98
N TYR A 360 16.50 2.79 20.39
CA TYR A 360 15.95 1.44 20.38
C TYR A 360 14.89 1.24 21.45
N SER A 361 15.13 1.79 22.65
CA SER A 361 14.13 1.87 23.71
C SER A 361 12.85 2.57 23.25
N GLU A 362 12.97 3.66 22.48
CA GLU A 362 11.82 4.41 21.97
C GLU A 362 11.08 3.67 20.84
N LEU A 363 11.81 3.03 19.91
CA LEU A 363 11.22 2.15 18.88
C LEU A 363 10.37 1.04 19.51
N LEU A 364 10.87 0.40 20.58
CA LEU A 364 10.12 -0.58 21.35
C LEU A 364 8.92 0.04 22.07
N ARG A 365 9.10 1.18 22.76
CA ARG A 365 8.05 1.86 23.52
C ARG A 365 6.88 2.25 22.62
N LEU A 366 7.14 2.88 21.47
CA LEU A 366 6.12 3.30 20.52
C LEU A 366 5.38 2.10 19.91
N SER A 367 6.11 1.05 19.51
CA SER A 367 5.48 -0.17 18.98
C SER A 367 4.62 -0.88 20.04
N SER A 368 5.06 -0.92 21.31
CA SER A 368 4.26 -1.44 22.43
C SER A 368 3.04 -0.57 22.72
N LEU A 369 3.16 0.76 22.69
CA LEU A 369 2.04 1.70 22.88
C LEU A 369 0.96 1.47 21.83
N CYS A 370 1.32 1.47 20.54
CA CYS A 370 0.40 1.16 19.47
C CYS A 370 -0.26 -0.22 19.68
N GLY A 371 0.53 -1.25 20.01
CA GLY A 371 0.04 -2.61 20.23
C GLY A 371 -0.92 -2.76 21.41
N ARG A 372 -0.60 -2.14 22.56
CA ARG A 372 -1.44 -2.11 23.78
C ARG A 372 -2.74 -1.37 23.52
N LEU A 373 -2.69 -0.16 22.96
CA LEU A 373 -3.85 0.68 22.70
C LEU A 373 -4.80 0.04 21.66
N MET A 374 -4.26 -0.55 20.60
CA MET A 374 -5.06 -1.32 19.64
C MET A 374 -5.71 -2.54 20.30
N ASN A 375 -4.99 -3.24 21.18
CA ASN A 375 -5.56 -4.34 21.95
C ASN A 375 -6.71 -3.83 22.84
N ASP A 376 -6.49 -2.80 23.67
CA ASP A 376 -7.50 -2.19 24.55
C ASP A 376 -8.80 -1.82 23.82
N SER A 377 -8.66 -1.16 22.66
CA SER A 377 -9.79 -0.72 21.86
C SER A 377 -10.66 -1.87 21.35
N GLN A 378 -10.10 -3.07 21.15
CA GLN A 378 -10.83 -4.25 20.64
C GLN A 378 -11.17 -5.27 21.71
N THR A 379 -10.47 -5.28 22.86
CA THR A 379 -10.72 -6.22 23.96
C THR A 379 -11.61 -5.67 25.05
N PHE A 380 -11.85 -4.36 25.08
CA PHE A 380 -12.66 -3.67 26.08
C PHE A 380 -14.00 -4.37 26.40
N GLU A 381 -14.81 -4.74 25.40
CA GLU A 381 -16.13 -5.34 25.62
C GLU A 381 -16.09 -6.71 26.32
N ARG A 382 -14.95 -7.41 26.26
CA ARG A 382 -14.69 -8.62 27.05
C ARG A 382 -14.12 -8.25 28.41
N GLU A 383 -13.04 -7.48 28.44
CA GLU A 383 -12.30 -7.15 29.67
C GLU A 383 -13.16 -6.41 30.69
N CYS A 384 -14.06 -5.53 30.22
CA CYS A 384 -15.05 -4.83 31.05
C CYS A 384 -16.04 -5.80 31.74
N LYS A 385 -16.47 -6.88 31.07
CA LYS A 385 -17.33 -7.92 31.68
C LYS A 385 -16.60 -8.71 32.77
N ASP A 386 -15.28 -8.89 32.60
CA ASP A 386 -14.41 -9.49 33.60
C ASP A 386 -14.04 -8.50 34.74
N GLY A 387 -14.45 -7.23 34.65
CA GLY A 387 -14.08 -6.18 35.60
C GLY A 387 -12.59 -5.83 35.55
N LYS A 388 -11.93 -6.02 34.41
CA LYS A 388 -10.55 -5.58 34.16
C LYS A 388 -10.57 -4.15 33.59
N LEU A 389 -9.79 -3.27 34.21
CA LEU A 389 -9.55 -1.92 33.70
C LEU A 389 -8.52 -1.94 32.57
N ASN A 390 -8.75 -1.08 31.59
CA ASN A 390 -7.94 -0.91 30.38
C ASN A 390 -8.06 0.54 29.87
N SER A 391 -7.24 0.95 28.88
CA SER A 391 -7.21 2.34 28.36
C SER A 391 -8.58 2.95 28.08
N VAL A 392 -9.51 2.22 27.45
CA VAL A 392 -10.85 2.72 27.11
C VAL A 392 -11.64 3.03 28.39
N SER A 393 -11.62 2.11 29.36
CA SER A 393 -12.33 2.30 30.64
C SER A 393 -11.77 3.45 31.47
N LEU A 394 -10.44 3.64 31.45
CA LEU A 394 -9.77 4.66 32.26
C LEU A 394 -10.11 6.07 31.75
N LEU A 395 -10.04 6.31 30.43
CA LEU A 395 -10.41 7.61 29.88
C LEU A 395 -11.88 7.97 30.16
N VAL A 396 -12.80 7.00 30.09
CA VAL A 396 -14.22 7.22 30.44
C VAL A 396 -14.38 7.59 31.93
N LEU A 397 -13.65 6.91 32.83
CA LEU A 397 -13.65 7.20 34.27
C LEU A 397 -13.02 8.56 34.60
N GLU A 398 -11.87 8.89 34.01
CA GLU A 398 -11.16 10.16 34.20
C GLU A 398 -11.97 11.36 33.68
N SER A 399 -12.77 11.17 32.62
CA SER A 399 -13.72 12.19 32.13
C SER A 399 -14.92 12.43 33.06
N GLY A 400 -15.04 11.70 34.18
CA GLY A 400 -16.21 11.72 35.06
C GLY A 400 -17.47 11.14 34.40
N GLY A 401 -17.33 10.26 33.41
CA GLY A 401 -18.44 9.69 32.63
C GLY A 401 -19.05 10.65 31.60
N THR A 402 -18.38 11.76 31.27
CA THR A 402 -18.83 12.71 30.23
C THR A 402 -18.54 12.22 28.82
N MET A 403 -17.51 11.39 28.64
CA MET A 403 -17.10 10.83 27.37
C MET A 403 -17.73 9.45 27.15
N SER A 404 -18.24 9.20 25.93
CA SER A 404 -18.77 7.87 25.57
C SER A 404 -17.65 6.86 25.30
N ILE A 405 -18.00 5.57 25.21
CA ILE A 405 -17.05 4.50 24.87
C ILE A 405 -16.50 4.70 23.45
N GLU A 406 -17.34 5.16 22.53
CA GLU A 406 -16.99 5.45 21.14
C GLU A 406 -15.98 6.59 21.07
N ALA A 407 -16.25 7.72 21.73
CA ALA A 407 -15.32 8.85 21.82
C ALA A 407 -14.00 8.47 22.51
N ALA A 408 -14.03 7.59 23.52
CA ALA A 408 -12.83 7.05 24.15
C ALA A 408 -11.99 6.20 23.18
N LYS A 409 -12.65 5.36 22.35
CA LYS A 409 -11.97 4.58 21.30
C LYS A 409 -11.41 5.48 20.20
N GLU A 410 -12.14 6.52 19.78
CA GLU A 410 -11.67 7.51 18.80
C GLU A 410 -10.40 8.23 19.29
N ALA A 411 -10.41 8.76 20.52
CA ALA A 411 -9.23 9.39 21.13
C ALA A 411 -8.02 8.42 21.22
N ILE A 412 -8.28 7.13 21.51
CA ILE A 412 -7.24 6.09 21.49
C ILE A 412 -6.68 5.87 20.07
N TRP A 413 -7.51 5.87 19.04
CA TRP A 413 -7.06 5.75 17.65
C TRP A 413 -6.27 6.98 17.17
N GLU A 414 -6.61 8.19 17.62
CA GLU A 414 -5.80 9.39 17.41
C GLU A 414 -4.41 9.27 18.06
N CYS A 415 -4.34 8.77 19.31
CA CYS A 415 -3.07 8.47 19.98
C CYS A 415 -2.25 7.41 19.20
N ILE A 416 -2.88 6.31 18.76
CA ILE A 416 -2.22 5.27 17.94
C ILE A 416 -1.65 5.88 16.65
N ALA A 417 -2.41 6.73 15.96
CA ALA A 417 -1.97 7.40 14.75
C ALA A 417 -0.75 8.31 15.02
N SER A 418 -0.72 9.00 16.17
CA SER A 418 0.44 9.81 16.56
C SER A 418 1.69 8.96 16.83
N TYR A 419 1.59 7.95 17.69
CA TYR A 419 2.72 7.07 18.02
C TYR A 419 3.23 6.29 16.79
N ARG A 420 2.34 5.94 15.86
CA ARG A 420 2.70 5.35 14.55
C ARG A 420 3.57 6.30 13.72
N ARG A 421 3.23 7.59 13.64
CA ARG A 421 4.04 8.58 12.88
C ARG A 421 5.45 8.71 13.47
N ASP A 422 5.55 8.78 14.79
CA ASP A 422 6.85 8.80 15.48
C ASP A 422 7.65 7.51 15.25
N LEU A 423 6.99 6.34 15.32
CA LEU A 423 7.60 5.03 15.04
C LEU A 423 8.09 4.93 13.59
N LEU A 424 7.30 5.42 12.63
CA LEU A 424 7.66 5.44 11.21
C LEU A 424 8.87 6.38 10.97
N ARG A 425 8.91 7.54 11.64
CA ARG A 425 10.04 8.47 11.57
C ARG A 425 11.34 7.82 12.04
N LEU A 426 11.33 7.12 13.19
CA LEU A 426 12.49 6.38 13.67
C LEU A 426 12.85 5.18 12.77
N PHE A 427 11.85 4.47 12.25
CA PHE A 427 12.07 3.37 11.30
C PHE A 427 12.77 3.82 10.00
N LEU A 428 12.45 5.02 9.49
CA LEU A 428 13.02 5.57 8.26
C LEU A 428 14.27 6.44 8.47
N GLY A 429 14.58 6.86 9.70
CA GLY A 429 15.66 7.81 9.98
C GLY A 429 17.02 7.46 9.35
N GLU A 430 17.57 8.39 8.57
CA GLU A 430 18.95 8.28 8.07
C GLU A 430 19.97 8.47 9.20
N GLY A 431 21.15 7.87 9.07
CA GLY A 431 22.23 8.00 10.05
C GLY A 431 21.98 7.36 11.43
N SER A 432 20.84 6.70 11.62
CA SER A 432 20.48 6.00 12.87
C SER A 432 21.59 5.05 13.35
N PRO A 433 21.93 5.04 14.66
CA PRO A 433 22.82 4.06 15.27
C PRO A 433 22.21 2.64 15.31
N VAL A 434 20.91 2.50 15.09
CA VAL A 434 20.22 1.21 15.02
C VAL A 434 20.21 0.70 13.57
N PRO A 435 20.87 -0.44 13.26
CA PRO A 435 20.86 -1.01 11.92
C PRO A 435 19.43 -1.30 11.45
N THR A 436 19.17 -1.13 10.14
CA THR A 436 17.84 -1.34 9.55
C THR A 436 17.17 -2.65 9.96
N PRO A 437 17.86 -3.82 10.03
CA PRO A 437 17.23 -5.06 10.51
C PRO A 437 16.72 -5.01 11.95
N GLY A 438 17.37 -4.23 12.83
CA GLY A 438 16.91 -4.00 14.20
C GLY A 438 15.66 -3.12 14.24
N ARG A 439 15.64 -2.04 13.45
CA ARG A 439 14.47 -1.14 13.30
C ARG A 439 13.28 -1.81 12.62
N GLU A 440 13.54 -2.76 11.72
CA GLU A 440 12.49 -3.56 11.09
C GLU A 440 11.67 -4.39 12.09
N ILE A 441 12.22 -4.83 13.23
CA ILE A 441 11.47 -5.70 14.14
C ILE A 441 10.30 -4.95 14.82
N PRO A 442 10.49 -3.83 15.55
CA PRO A 442 9.37 -3.09 16.14
C PRO A 442 8.36 -2.62 15.07
N TRP A 443 8.83 -2.15 13.91
CA TRP A 443 7.95 -1.76 12.81
C TRP A 443 7.09 -2.92 12.26
N ARG A 444 7.66 -4.13 12.16
CA ARG A 444 6.91 -5.33 11.75
C ARG A 444 5.97 -5.83 12.83
N PHE A 445 6.29 -5.64 14.11
CA PHE A 445 5.36 -5.92 15.20
C PHE A 445 4.17 -4.97 15.16
N TYR A 446 4.37 -3.65 15.09
CA TYR A 446 3.27 -2.69 14.91
C TYR A 446 2.31 -3.11 13.77
N LYS A 447 2.84 -3.41 12.57
CA LYS A 447 2.01 -3.85 11.43
C LYS A 447 1.30 -5.18 11.65
N THR A 448 1.88 -6.06 12.46
CA THR A 448 1.26 -7.34 12.83
C THR A 448 0.13 -7.12 13.83
N SER A 449 0.35 -6.29 14.86
CA SER A 449 -0.67 -5.86 15.82
C SER A 449 -1.83 -5.13 15.13
N HIS A 450 -1.54 -4.30 14.12
CA HIS A 450 -2.56 -3.65 13.31
C HIS A 450 -3.48 -4.67 12.63
N VAL A 451 -2.95 -5.72 12.00
CA VAL A 451 -3.78 -6.80 11.43
C VAL A 451 -4.60 -7.55 12.49
N PHE A 452 -4.04 -7.76 13.69
CA PHE A 452 -4.76 -8.42 14.78
C PHE A 452 -5.94 -7.59 15.33
N TYR A 453 -5.91 -6.26 15.16
CA TYR A 453 -6.79 -5.34 15.91
C TYR A 453 -7.42 -4.19 15.09
N CYS A 454 -7.22 -4.09 13.77
CA CYS A 454 -7.85 -3.03 12.98
C CYS A 454 -9.35 -3.28 12.70
N GLN A 455 -9.82 -4.53 12.74
CA GLN A 455 -11.21 -4.90 12.42
C GLN A 455 -11.96 -5.61 13.56
N GLY A 456 -11.28 -5.98 14.65
CA GLY A 456 -11.82 -6.68 15.80
C GLY A 456 -10.69 -7.38 16.58
N ASP A 457 -11.00 -8.16 17.61
CA ASP A 457 -10.00 -8.98 18.33
C ASP A 457 -9.75 -10.32 17.62
N GLU A 458 -8.97 -10.26 16.53
CA GLU A 458 -8.53 -11.45 15.78
C GLU A 458 -7.41 -12.23 16.49
N TYR A 459 -6.91 -11.75 17.64
CA TYR A 459 -5.96 -12.50 18.46
C TYR A 459 -6.68 -13.55 19.31
N SER A 460 -7.72 -13.14 20.04
CA SER A 460 -8.45 -14.01 20.96
C SER A 460 -9.68 -14.66 20.32
N SER A 461 -10.19 -14.08 19.23
CA SER A 461 -11.40 -14.53 18.52
C SER A 461 -11.15 -14.72 17.02
N ALA A 462 -9.97 -15.26 16.67
CA ALA A 462 -9.46 -15.44 15.31
C ALA A 462 -10.44 -16.14 14.35
N LYS A 463 -11.24 -15.36 13.60
CA LYS A 463 -12.11 -15.88 12.52
C LYS A 463 -11.41 -15.75 11.19
N GLU A 464 -10.90 -14.55 10.93
CA GLU A 464 -10.28 -14.14 9.69
C GLU A 464 -8.79 -14.47 9.64
N MET A 465 -8.10 -14.47 10.79
CA MET A 465 -6.69 -14.84 10.83
C MET A 465 -6.44 -16.35 10.68
N LEU A 466 -7.32 -17.24 11.20
CA LEU A 466 -7.14 -18.69 11.02
C LEU A 466 -7.16 -19.09 9.53
N ALA A 467 -8.05 -18.48 8.74
CA ALA A 467 -8.08 -18.66 7.29
C ALA A 467 -6.78 -18.15 6.61
N ALA A 468 -6.28 -16.99 7.02
CA ALA A 468 -5.02 -16.44 6.52
C ALA A 468 -3.80 -17.33 6.87
N LEU A 469 -3.77 -17.89 8.09
CA LEU A 469 -2.72 -18.81 8.54
C LEU A 469 -2.76 -20.15 7.78
N SER A 470 -3.95 -20.70 7.49
CA SER A 470 -4.09 -21.89 6.63
C SER A 470 -3.54 -21.63 5.22
N ALA A 471 -3.97 -20.53 4.59
CA ALA A 471 -3.53 -20.11 3.27
C ALA A 471 -2.02 -19.76 3.18
N ALA A 472 -1.39 -19.48 4.33
CA ALA A 472 0.03 -19.18 4.45
C ALA A 472 0.89 -20.43 4.69
N ILE A 473 0.50 -21.29 5.64
CA ILE A 473 1.35 -22.37 6.18
C ILE A 473 0.96 -23.75 5.62
N SER A 474 -0.34 -24.00 5.45
CA SER A 474 -0.87 -25.34 5.17
C SER A 474 -1.16 -25.57 3.69
N GLU A 475 -1.53 -24.53 2.94
CA GLU A 475 -1.97 -24.63 1.56
C GLU A 475 -0.82 -24.32 0.58
N PRO A 476 -0.25 -25.33 -0.11
CA PRO A 476 0.78 -25.08 -1.11
C PRO A 476 0.20 -24.32 -2.31
N LEU A 477 1.00 -23.42 -2.89
CA LEU A 477 0.66 -22.79 -4.16
C LEU A 477 0.45 -23.87 -5.22
N LYS A 478 -0.76 -23.92 -5.78
CA LYS A 478 -1.00 -24.52 -7.08
C LYS A 478 -0.31 -23.66 -8.13
N VAL A 479 0.91 -24.06 -8.48
CA VAL A 479 1.57 -23.57 -9.69
C VAL A 479 0.90 -24.32 -10.83
N GLU A 480 0.07 -23.63 -11.62
CA GLU A 480 -0.33 -24.18 -12.91
C GLU A 480 0.94 -24.31 -13.76
N ASP A 481 1.17 -25.49 -14.32
CA ASP A 481 2.25 -25.67 -15.29
C ASP A 481 1.92 -24.82 -16.52
N ILE A 482 2.51 -23.64 -16.57
CA ILE A 482 2.58 -22.80 -17.77
C ILE A 482 3.44 -23.56 -18.76
N SER A 483 2.82 -24.51 -19.47
CA SER A 483 3.36 -25.09 -20.69
C SER A 483 3.78 -23.92 -21.57
N PRO A 484 5.04 -23.86 -22.04
CA PRO A 484 5.50 -22.72 -22.80
C PRO A 484 4.66 -22.60 -24.07
N CYS A 485 3.84 -21.54 -24.14
CA CYS A 485 3.17 -21.12 -25.36
C CYS A 485 4.21 -20.58 -26.35
N LEU A 486 4.99 -21.49 -26.91
CA LEU A 486 5.73 -21.31 -28.15
C LEU A 486 4.73 -21.27 -29.29
N HIS A 487 4.35 -20.08 -29.74
CA HIS A 487 3.91 -19.81 -31.11
C HIS A 487 4.12 -18.34 -31.47
#